data_AF-A0A1I1ZLQ2-F1
#
_entry.id   AF-A0A1I1ZLQ2-F1
#
_cell.length_a   1.000
_cell.length_b   1.000
_cell.length_c   1.000
_cell.angle_alpha   90.00
_cell.angle_beta   90.00
_cell.angle_gamma   90.00
#
_symmetry.space_group_name_H-M   'P 1'
#
loop_
_entity.id
_entity.type
_entity.pdbx_description
1 polymer ?
#
loop_
_entity_poly.entity_id
_entity_poly.type
_entity_poly.pdbx_seq_one_letter_code
_entity_poly.pdbx_strand_id
1 'polypeptide(L)'
;MDKYPEAYIQFLIHFHGSRDFFECHEILEEHWKRKKRGNRDAYWTGLIQLAVALYHHRRANHTGALKLFRNSEKIIQAHAEKVERLAIDTGSLLHLIDEKISDVLEEKPYADMNLPLTDESLIEACKKRCRAQQIEWQRKSDLDNPYLVHKHMLRDDSTFKIEK
;
A
#
# COMPACT_ATOMS: atom_id res chain seq x y z
N MET A 1 15.96 -16.93 -9.66
CA MET A 1 15.51 -16.57 -8.30
C MET A 1 15.03 -15.15 -8.38
N ASP A 2 13.75 -14.91 -8.09
CA ASP A 2 13.16 -13.58 -8.20
C ASP A 2 13.85 -12.63 -7.21
N LYS A 3 14.32 -11.49 -7.74
CA LYS A 3 15.06 -10.43 -7.02
C LYS A 3 14.27 -9.85 -5.83
N TYR A 4 12.96 -10.03 -5.82
CA TYR A 4 12.02 -9.47 -4.86
C TYR A 4 11.09 -10.54 -4.28
N PRO A 5 10.63 -10.41 -3.02
CA PRO A 5 9.63 -11.30 -2.45
C PRO A 5 8.31 -11.25 -3.22
N GLU A 6 7.66 -12.41 -3.41
CA GLU A 6 6.36 -12.49 -4.08
C GLU A 6 5.30 -11.59 -3.43
N ALA A 7 5.27 -11.52 -2.09
CA ALA A 7 4.34 -10.65 -1.36
C ALA A 7 4.53 -9.15 -1.70
N TYR A 8 5.77 -8.72 -1.97
CA TYR A 8 6.03 -7.35 -2.39
C TYR A 8 5.51 -7.09 -3.80
N ILE A 9 5.65 -8.04 -4.72
CA ILE A 9 5.12 -7.91 -6.08
C ILE A 9 3.58 -7.84 -6.05
N GLN A 10 2.92 -8.69 -5.24
CA GLN A 10 1.46 -8.63 -5.07
C GLN A 10 1.01 -7.31 -4.43
N PHE A 11 1.73 -6.82 -3.41
CA PHE A 11 1.52 -5.50 -2.85
C PHE A 11 1.57 -4.41 -3.94
N LEU A 12 2.57 -4.42 -4.82
CA LEU A 12 2.69 -3.42 -5.89
C LEU A 12 1.54 -3.49 -6.90
N ILE A 13 1.09 -4.70 -7.25
CA ILE A 13 -0.07 -4.94 -8.12
C ILE A 13 -1.34 -4.34 -7.52
N HIS A 14 -1.58 -4.55 -6.23
CA HIS A 14 -2.75 -3.96 -5.56
C HIS A 14 -2.60 -2.45 -5.36
N PHE A 15 -1.40 -1.96 -5.03
CA PHE A 15 -1.16 -0.55 -4.78
C PHE A 15 -1.35 0.31 -6.03
N HIS A 16 -0.86 -0.15 -7.18
CA HIS A 16 -0.90 0.61 -8.44
C HIS A 16 -2.03 0.17 -9.37
N GLY A 17 -2.32 -1.13 -9.43
CA GLY A 17 -3.34 -1.71 -10.30
C GLY A 17 -4.71 -1.60 -9.67
N SER A 18 -5.05 -2.46 -8.71
CA SER A 18 -6.43 -2.47 -8.20
C SER A 18 -6.77 -1.30 -7.27
N ARG A 19 -5.77 -0.54 -6.78
CA ARG A 19 -5.90 0.49 -5.74
C ARG A 19 -6.51 -0.05 -4.43
N ASP A 20 -6.31 -1.33 -4.18
CA ASP A 20 -6.85 -2.03 -3.00
C ASP A 20 -5.85 -1.99 -1.86
N PHE A 21 -5.88 -0.89 -1.11
CA PHE A 21 -4.97 -0.67 0.00
C PHE A 21 -5.25 -1.56 1.22
N PHE A 22 -6.46 -2.12 1.33
CA PHE A 22 -6.75 -3.11 2.35
C PHE A 22 -6.03 -4.42 2.02
N GLU A 23 -6.09 -4.88 0.77
CA GLU A 23 -5.35 -6.07 0.33
C GLU A 23 -3.83 -5.87 0.46
N CYS A 24 -3.34 -4.65 0.18
CA CYS A 24 -1.94 -4.28 0.42
C CYS A 24 -1.51 -4.50 1.89
N HIS A 25 -2.37 -4.11 2.84
CA HIS A 25 -2.15 -4.33 4.27
C HIS A 25 -2.07 -5.83 4.57
N GLU A 26 -3.07 -6.60 4.16
CA GLU A 26 -3.17 -8.03 4.47
C GLU A 26 -1.93 -8.81 3.96
N ILE A 27 -1.55 -8.59 2.70
CA ILE A 27 -0.43 -9.27 2.05
C ILE A 27 0.89 -9.00 2.76
N LEU A 28 1.19 -7.72 3.04
CA LEU A 28 2.44 -7.36 3.68
C LEU A 28 2.44 -7.70 5.17
N GLU A 29 1.30 -7.63 5.85
CA GLU A 29 1.21 -8.02 7.26
C GLU A 29 1.46 -9.52 7.42
N GLU A 30 0.90 -10.37 6.55
CA GLU A 30 1.18 -11.79 6.52
C GLU A 30 2.68 -12.05 6.28
N HIS A 31 3.28 -11.39 5.28
CA HIS A 31 4.71 -11.49 5.00
C HIS A 31 5.57 -11.08 6.20
N TRP A 32 5.27 -9.94 6.82
CA TRP A 32 5.96 -9.40 7.98
C TRP A 32 5.86 -10.33 9.20
N LYS A 33 4.71 -10.99 9.40
CA LYS A 33 4.48 -11.93 10.51
C LYS A 33 5.29 -13.23 10.40
N ARG A 34 5.80 -13.60 9.22
CA ARG A 34 6.63 -14.82 9.02
C ARG A 34 7.93 -14.81 9.81
N LYS A 35 8.47 -13.62 10.13
CA LYS A 35 9.62 -13.51 11.04
C LYS A 35 9.18 -13.50 12.50
N LYS A 36 9.98 -14.11 13.37
CA LYS A 36 9.80 -14.05 14.83
C LYS A 36 9.75 -12.59 15.30
N ARG A 37 8.94 -12.29 16.33
CA ARG A 37 8.58 -10.92 16.77
C ARG A 37 9.78 -9.96 16.92
N GLY A 38 10.93 -10.43 17.42
CA GLY A 38 12.14 -9.60 17.60
C GLY A 38 12.99 -9.39 16.34
N ASN A 39 12.72 -10.12 15.26
CA ASN A 39 13.49 -10.11 14.02
C ASN A 39 12.69 -9.57 12.83
N ARG A 40 11.51 -8.99 13.08
CA ARG A 40 10.67 -8.46 12.01
C ARG A 40 11.26 -7.18 11.46
N ASP A 41 11.27 -7.05 10.14
CA ASP A 41 11.83 -5.86 9.52
C ASP A 41 10.82 -4.71 9.58
N ALA A 42 11.21 -3.60 10.21
CA ALA A 42 10.33 -2.46 10.42
C ALA A 42 9.95 -1.72 9.13
N TYR A 43 10.76 -1.78 8.06
CA TYR A 43 10.43 -1.12 6.79
C TYR A 43 9.15 -1.66 6.15
N TRP A 44 8.79 -2.94 6.37
CA TRP A 44 7.49 -3.48 5.96
C TRP A 44 6.35 -2.77 6.67
N THR A 45 6.48 -2.50 7.98
CA THR A 45 5.50 -1.72 8.74
C THR A 45 5.33 -0.32 8.15
N GLY A 46 6.41 0.31 7.65
CA GLY A 46 6.35 1.60 6.97
C GLY A 46 5.47 1.56 5.72
N LEU A 47 5.68 0.57 4.84
CA LEU A 47 4.88 0.38 3.62
C LEU A 47 3.42 -0.01 3.94
N ILE A 48 3.20 -0.84 4.96
CA ILE A 48 1.87 -1.20 5.44
C ILE A 48 1.13 0.07 5.90
N GLN A 49 1.76 0.88 6.75
CA GLN A 49 1.14 2.11 7.26
C GLN A 49 0.88 3.13 6.15
N LEU A 50 1.72 3.18 5.11
CA LEU A 50 1.46 4.02 3.93
C LEU A 50 0.16 3.61 3.23
N ALA A 51 -0.03 2.32 2.95
CA ALA A 51 -1.25 1.82 2.34
C ALA A 51 -2.48 2.10 3.21
N VAL A 52 -2.39 1.81 4.52
CA VAL A 52 -3.50 2.06 5.44
C VAL A 52 -3.81 3.57 5.56
N ALA A 53 -2.80 4.45 5.54
CA ALA A 53 -3.01 5.90 5.53
C ALA A 53 -3.80 6.36 4.30
N LEU A 54 -3.45 5.87 3.10
CA LEU A 54 -4.17 6.14 1.86
C LEU A 54 -5.62 5.63 1.91
N TYR A 55 -5.85 4.47 2.53
CA TYR A 55 -7.20 3.94 2.77
C TYR A 55 -8.03 4.85 3.70
N HIS A 56 -7.44 5.36 4.78
CA HIS A 56 -8.11 6.31 5.67
C HIS A 56 -8.42 7.64 4.96
N HIS A 57 -7.47 8.16 4.18
CA HIS A 57 -7.66 9.41 3.43
C HIS A 57 -8.77 9.28 2.39
N ARG A 58 -8.84 8.15 1.67
CA ARG A 58 -9.94 7.84 0.74
C ARG A 58 -11.32 7.93 1.39
N ARG A 59 -11.42 7.59 2.67
CA ARG A 59 -12.68 7.62 3.44
C ARG A 59 -12.91 8.93 4.20
N ALA A 60 -12.17 9.99 3.87
CA ALA A 60 -12.16 11.27 4.58
C ALA A 60 -11.88 11.14 6.10
N ASN A 61 -11.19 10.07 6.52
CA ASN A 61 -10.72 9.93 7.90
C ASN A 61 -9.34 10.60 8.02
N HIS A 62 -9.33 11.93 7.99
CA HIS A 62 -8.13 12.75 7.99
C HIS A 62 -7.25 12.52 9.23
N THR A 63 -7.86 12.42 10.43
CA THR A 63 -7.13 12.16 11.68
C THR A 63 -6.39 10.82 11.65
N GLY A 64 -7.05 9.75 11.17
CA GLY A 64 -6.44 8.44 11.03
C GLY A 64 -5.33 8.42 9.99
N ALA A 65 -5.56 9.06 8.83
CA ALA A 65 -4.60 9.17 7.75
C ALA A 65 -3.33 9.91 8.20
N LEU A 66 -3.48 11.09 8.82
CA LEU A 66 -2.36 11.94 9.24
C LEU A 66 -1.41 11.20 10.20
N LYS A 67 -1.98 10.49 11.18
CA LYS A 67 -1.19 9.71 12.15
C LYS A 67 -0.36 8.64 11.45
N LEU A 68 -0.96 7.94 10.48
CA LEU A 68 -0.30 6.84 9.78
C LEU A 68 0.73 7.33 8.75
N PHE A 69 0.46 8.41 8.01
CA PHE A 69 1.45 9.01 7.12
C PHE A 69 2.72 9.43 7.88
N ARG A 70 2.57 10.16 8.99
CA ARG A 70 3.71 10.58 9.82
C ARG A 70 4.52 9.42 10.40
N ASN A 71 3.84 8.33 10.77
CA ASN A 71 4.55 7.15 11.27
C ASN A 71 5.24 6.39 10.14
N SER A 72 4.59 6.26 8.98
CA SER A 72 5.16 5.67 7.78
C SER A 72 6.41 6.42 7.33
N GLU A 73 6.35 7.74 7.25
CA GLU A 73 7.47 8.65 6.93
C GLU A 73 8.67 8.38 7.85
N LYS A 74 8.47 8.42 9.17
CA LYS A 74 9.53 8.16 10.16
C LYS A 74 10.19 6.80 9.97
N ILE A 75 9.38 5.75 9.73
CA ILE A 75 9.89 4.39 9.54
C ILE A 75 10.68 4.29 8.23
N ILE A 76 10.15 4.85 7.14
CA ILE A 76 10.80 4.83 5.82
C ILE A 76 12.13 5.59 5.90
N GLN A 77 12.15 6.77 6.52
CA GLN A 77 13.36 7.57 6.71
C GLN A 77 14.41 6.81 7.54
N ALA A 78 14.01 6.18 8.65
CA ALA A 78 14.91 5.40 9.50
C ALA A 78 15.46 4.13 8.83
N HIS A 79 14.82 3.65 7.77
CA HIS A 79 15.18 2.43 7.06
C HIS A 79 15.36 2.62 5.55
N ALA A 80 15.77 3.82 5.11
CA ALA A 80 15.85 4.21 3.70
C ALA A 80 16.62 3.19 2.84
N GLU A 81 17.81 2.77 3.28
CA GLU A 81 18.64 1.80 2.56
C GLU A 81 17.92 0.45 2.33
N LYS A 82 17.06 0.02 3.26
CA LYS A 82 16.28 -1.22 3.11
C LYS A 82 15.11 -1.05 2.14
N VAL A 83 14.50 0.13 2.14
CA VAL A 83 13.43 0.50 1.21
C VAL A 83 13.97 0.65 -0.21
N GLU A 84 15.17 1.23 -0.37
CA GLU A 84 15.86 1.35 -1.67
C GLU A 84 16.23 -0.01 -2.27
N ARG A 85 16.55 -1.00 -1.44
CA ARG A 85 16.76 -2.39 -1.91
C ARG A 85 15.49 -3.01 -2.50
N LEU A 86 14.30 -2.47 -2.19
CA LEU A 86 13.04 -2.82 -2.85
C LEU A 86 12.82 -2.05 -4.16
N ALA A 87 13.83 -1.30 -4.63
CA ALA A 87 13.76 -0.41 -5.79
C ALA A 87 12.70 0.68 -5.66
N ILE A 88 12.60 1.29 -4.48
CA ILE A 88 11.83 2.50 -4.26
C ILE A 88 12.80 3.67 -4.01
N ASP A 89 12.65 4.75 -4.77
CA ASP A 89 13.35 6.02 -4.50
C ASP A 89 12.77 6.65 -3.23
N THR A 90 13.54 6.58 -2.13
CA THR A 90 13.10 7.08 -0.83
C THR A 90 13.00 8.60 -0.78
N GLY A 91 13.84 9.33 -1.53
CA GLY A 91 13.78 10.79 -1.59
C GLY A 91 12.48 11.25 -2.22
N SER A 92 12.16 10.71 -3.40
CA SER A 92 10.89 10.96 -4.08
C SER A 92 9.69 10.48 -3.25
N LEU A 93 9.81 9.33 -2.57
CA LEU A 93 8.72 8.79 -1.75
C LEU A 93 8.41 9.68 -0.55
N LEU A 94 9.43 10.15 0.16
CA LEU A 94 9.24 11.02 1.32
C LEU A 94 8.61 12.35 0.91
N HIS A 95 8.98 12.91 -0.25
CA HIS A 95 8.32 14.09 -0.79
C HIS A 95 6.83 13.85 -1.07
N LEU A 96 6.48 12.73 -1.71
CA LEU A 96 5.08 12.36 -1.94
C LEU A 96 4.30 12.17 -0.63
N ILE A 97 4.92 11.61 0.42
CA ILE A 97 4.26 11.46 1.73
C ILE A 97 4.00 12.83 2.35
N ASP A 98 4.95 13.77 2.27
CA ASP A 98 4.78 15.13 2.77
C ASP A 98 3.64 15.87 2.04
N GLU A 99 3.56 15.74 0.71
CA GLU A 99 2.41 16.26 -0.07
C GLU A 99 1.08 15.66 0.41
N LYS A 100 1.02 14.34 0.66
CA LYS A 100 -0.20 13.71 1.21
C LYS A 100 -0.51 14.20 2.63
N ILE A 101 0.49 14.50 3.45
CA ILE A 101 0.29 15.10 4.77
C ILE A 101 -0.32 16.49 4.63
N SER A 102 0.19 17.34 3.72
CA SER A 102 -0.40 18.65 3.42
C SER A 102 -1.85 18.52 2.93
N ASP A 103 -2.13 17.60 1.99
CA ASP A 103 -3.49 17.33 1.51
C ASP A 103 -4.44 16.99 2.65
N VAL A 104 -4.00 16.14 3.58
CA VAL A 104 -4.82 15.73 4.74
C VAL A 104 -5.05 16.88 5.72
N LEU A 105 -4.03 17.71 5.97
CA LEU A 105 -4.14 18.88 6.85
C LEU A 105 -5.06 19.96 6.28
N GLU A 106 -5.11 20.08 4.96
CA GLU A 106 -6.00 20.98 4.23
C GLU A 106 -7.37 20.34 3.91
N GLU A 107 -7.63 19.14 4.43
CA GLU A 107 -8.86 18.35 4.19
C GLU A 107 -9.20 18.16 2.70
N LYS A 108 -8.18 18.12 1.85
CA LYS A 108 -8.36 17.87 0.42
C LYS A 108 -8.88 16.46 0.18
N PRO A 109 -9.71 16.27 -0.86
CA PRO A 109 -10.11 14.94 -1.31
C PRO A 109 -8.91 14.05 -1.62
N TYR A 110 -9.09 12.75 -1.44
CA TYR A 110 -8.08 11.76 -1.80
C TYR A 110 -7.72 11.84 -3.29
N ALA A 111 -6.43 11.75 -3.58
CA ALA A 111 -5.88 11.60 -4.92
C ALA A 111 -4.88 10.45 -4.98
N ASP A 112 -4.86 9.73 -6.09
CA ASP A 112 -3.98 8.58 -6.31
C ASP A 112 -2.50 8.95 -6.12
N MET A 113 -1.76 8.02 -5.52
CA MET A 113 -0.31 8.06 -5.33
C MET A 113 0.31 6.83 -6.00
N ASN A 114 1.47 7.01 -6.63
CA ASN A 114 2.27 5.90 -7.17
C ASN A 114 3.61 5.87 -6.43
N LEU A 115 4.10 4.68 -6.11
CA LEU A 115 5.43 4.55 -5.54
C LEU A 115 6.47 4.86 -6.62
N PRO A 116 7.51 5.64 -6.30
CA PRO A 116 8.56 5.97 -7.26
C PRO A 116 9.53 4.79 -7.40
N LEU A 117 9.14 3.83 -8.24
CA LEU A 117 9.92 2.62 -8.49
C LEU A 117 11.10 2.91 -9.43
N THR A 118 12.28 2.36 -9.11
CA THR A 118 13.53 2.61 -9.86
C THR A 118 13.98 1.43 -10.73
N ASP A 119 13.41 0.24 -10.54
CA ASP A 119 13.73 -0.94 -11.33
C ASP A 119 12.69 -1.17 -12.43
N GLU A 120 13.07 -0.92 -13.68
CA GLU A 120 12.22 -1.11 -14.86
C GLU A 120 11.77 -2.57 -15.05
N SER A 121 12.61 -3.54 -14.70
CA SER A 121 12.26 -4.97 -14.82
C SER A 121 11.18 -5.38 -13.84
N LEU A 122 11.21 -4.82 -12.62
CA LEU A 122 10.15 -4.99 -11.62
C LEU A 122 8.85 -4.35 -12.10
N ILE A 123 8.91 -3.11 -12.62
CA ILE A 123 7.75 -2.41 -13.16
C ILE A 123 7.11 -3.22 -14.29
N GLU A 124 7.90 -3.74 -15.22
CA GLU A 124 7.38 -4.52 -16.34
C GLU A 124 6.79 -5.87 -15.88
N ALA A 125 7.40 -6.52 -14.89
CA ALA A 125 6.84 -7.73 -14.28
C ALA A 125 5.47 -7.46 -13.64
N CYS A 126 5.33 -6.36 -12.90
CA CYS A 126 4.05 -5.94 -12.33
C CYS A 126 3.01 -5.62 -13.43
N LYS A 127 3.38 -4.85 -14.45
CA LYS A 127 2.51 -4.54 -15.60
C LYS A 127 2.00 -5.80 -16.29
N LYS A 128 2.89 -6.77 -16.55
CA LYS A 128 2.53 -8.06 -17.17
C LYS A 128 1.54 -8.84 -16.31
N ARG A 129 1.75 -8.91 -14.98
CA ARG A 129 0.83 -9.58 -14.06
C ARG A 129 -0.52 -8.87 -13.95
N CYS A 130 -0.54 -7.54 -13.93
CA CYS A 130 -1.78 -6.75 -13.99
C CYS A 130 -2.57 -7.06 -15.27
N ARG A 131 -1.91 -7.06 -16.44
CA ARG A 131 -2.56 -7.40 -17.73
C ARG A 131 -3.16 -8.80 -17.72
N ALA A 132 -2.47 -9.79 -17.16
CA ALA A 132 -2.97 -11.16 -17.04
C ALA A 132 -4.23 -11.26 -16.16
N GLN A 133 -4.41 -10.32 -15.23
CA GLN A 133 -5.59 -10.20 -14.36
C GLN A 133 -6.63 -9.20 -14.91
N GLN A 134 -6.45 -8.69 -16.13
CA GLN A 134 -7.29 -7.65 -16.74
C GLN A 134 -7.36 -6.34 -15.91
N ILE A 135 -6.30 -6.06 -15.15
CA ILE A 135 -6.12 -4.83 -14.38
C ILE A 135 -5.17 -3.91 -15.15
N GLU A 136 -5.52 -2.65 -15.30
CA GLU A 136 -4.63 -1.62 -15.83
C GLU A 136 -3.65 -1.15 -14.75
N TRP A 137 -2.36 -1.11 -15.07
CA TRP A 137 -1.32 -0.62 -14.18
C TRP A 137 -1.43 0.89 -13.97
N GLN A 138 -1.37 1.36 -12.73
CA GLN A 138 -1.53 2.77 -12.35
C GLN A 138 -2.87 3.39 -12.74
N ARG A 139 -3.92 2.58 -12.92
CA ARG A 139 -5.27 3.10 -13.14
C ARG A 139 -5.68 4.06 -12.02
N LYS A 140 -6.60 4.95 -12.35
CA LYS A 140 -7.24 5.82 -11.36
C LYS A 140 -8.09 5.00 -10.39
N SER A 141 -8.12 5.42 -9.12
CA SER A 141 -9.04 4.86 -8.13
C SER A 141 -10.48 5.06 -8.59
N ASP A 142 -11.26 3.99 -8.53
CA ASP A 142 -12.71 4.03 -8.70
C ASP A 142 -13.36 4.33 -7.34
N LEU A 143 -13.58 5.61 -7.06
CA LEU A 143 -14.09 6.07 -5.77
C LEU A 143 -15.58 5.77 -5.57
N ASP A 144 -16.30 5.46 -6.65
CA ASP A 144 -17.71 5.10 -6.62
C ASP A 144 -17.92 3.61 -6.30
N ASN A 145 -16.85 2.80 -6.30
CA ASN A 145 -16.90 1.38 -5.97
C ASN A 145 -16.90 1.14 -4.45
N PRO A 146 -18.03 0.70 -3.85
CA PRO A 146 -18.12 0.49 -2.41
C PRO A 146 -17.18 -0.60 -1.90
N TYR A 147 -16.82 -1.59 -2.73
CA TYR A 147 -15.86 -2.62 -2.34
C TYR A 147 -14.44 -2.06 -2.18
N LEU A 148 -14.07 -1.05 -2.96
CA LEU A 148 -12.77 -0.38 -2.86
C LEU A 148 -12.69 0.57 -1.63
N VAL A 149 -13.84 1.14 -1.25
CA VAL A 149 -13.97 2.15 -0.19
C VAL A 149 -14.30 1.51 1.17
N HIS A 150 -15.02 0.38 1.18
CA HIS A 150 -15.60 -0.24 2.38
C HIS A 150 -15.28 -1.73 2.53
N LYS A 151 -14.30 -2.29 1.81
CA LYS A 151 -13.97 -3.74 1.83
C LYS A 151 -13.97 -4.37 3.21
N HIS A 152 -13.44 -3.68 4.22
CA HIS A 152 -13.42 -4.15 5.61
C HIS A 152 -14.82 -4.49 6.17
N MET A 153 -15.85 -3.72 5.81
CA MET A 153 -17.22 -3.95 6.30
C MET A 153 -17.92 -5.08 5.54
N LEU A 154 -17.52 -5.33 4.28
CA LEU A 154 -18.11 -6.39 3.44
C LEU A 154 -17.46 -7.75 3.66
N ARG A 155 -16.26 -7.80 4.27
CA ARG A 155 -15.59 -9.05 4.63
C ARG A 155 -16.18 -9.68 5.91
N ASP A 156 -16.63 -8.85 6.85
CA ASP A 156 -17.28 -9.31 8.09
C ASP A 156 -18.61 -10.06 7.84
N ASP A 157 -19.25 -9.85 6.69
CA ASP A 157 -20.49 -10.55 6.30
C ASP A 157 -20.27 -11.97 5.75
N SER A 158 -19.01 -12.42 5.59
CA SER A 158 -18.69 -13.78 5.13
C SER A 158 -18.44 -14.80 6.25
N THR A 159 -18.64 -14.42 7.52
CA THR A 159 -18.64 -15.33 8.66
C THR A 159 -20.02 -15.84 9.11
N PHE A 160 -21.09 -15.51 8.39
CA PHE A 160 -22.42 -16.09 8.65
C PHE A 160 -22.78 -17.22 7.67
N LYS A 161 -22.81 -18.43 8.23
CA LYS A 161 -23.53 -19.65 7.80
C LYS A 161 -23.03 -20.38 6.54
N ILE A 162 -22.27 -21.44 6.78
CA ILE A 162 -22.63 -22.75 6.24
C ILE A 162 -22.60 -23.77 7.40
N GLU A 163 -23.73 -23.91 8.07
CA GLU A 163 -24.08 -25.19 8.70
C GLU A 163 -24.46 -26.15 7.57
N LYS A 164 -23.77 -27.27 7.50
CA LYS A 164 -24.32 -28.55 7.07
C LYS A 164 -23.75 -29.66 7.92
#